data_AF-A0A2V7J8P9-F1
#
_entry.id   AF-A0A2V7J8P9-F1
#
_cell.length_a   1.000
_cell.length_b   1.000
_cell.length_c   1.000
_cell.angle_alpha   90.00
_cell.angle_beta   90.00
_cell.angle_gamma   90.00
#
_symmetry.space_group_name_H-M   'P 1'
#
loop_
_entity.id
_entity.type
_entity.pdbx_description
1 polymer ?
#
loop_
_entity_poly.entity_id
_entity_poly.type
_entity_poly.pdbx_seq_one_letter_code
_entity_poly.pdbx_strand_id
1 'polypeptide(L)'
;MPTSQPRGAAPESAARPVVTQHEDSLVRSLRSRALGAMSRAIEAGATPAELAKGDTVFKGAESLTAQNRGSEAMVQLATAASLWAEAERAARSRAKVDTVKPRPVEQPAPPTPPVPKDPRPDIQRVIDDYARALETRDVDQVRHAYPGLTTAQQQSWKGFFESVRNLKAGLTVTAVSFVGVNAEAIVTGVNAYDNASTGRAERRPVTFRALLAVDSTGWRLTTIQ
;
A
#
# COMPACT_ATOMS: atom_id res chain seq x y z
N MET A 1 76.21 31.85 -7.48
CA MET A 1 76.43 31.36 -8.86
C MET A 1 77.26 30.09 -8.75
N PRO A 2 76.95 28.93 -9.37
CA PRO A 2 76.07 28.61 -10.51
C PRO A 2 74.89 27.66 -10.14
N THR A 3 73.67 27.72 -10.72
CA THR A 3 73.13 27.04 -11.94
C THR A 3 73.28 25.50 -11.94
N SER A 4 72.32 24.64 -12.30
CA SER A 4 71.00 24.76 -12.93
C SER A 4 70.22 23.44 -12.77
N GLN A 5 68.90 23.58 -12.74
CA GLN A 5 67.87 22.55 -12.91
C GLN A 5 68.00 21.81 -14.26
N PRO A 6 67.66 20.51 -14.34
CA PRO A 6 67.06 19.94 -15.52
C PRO A 6 65.56 19.70 -15.28
N ARG A 7 64.78 20.16 -16.24
CA ARG A 7 63.33 20.00 -16.39
C ARG A 7 63.06 18.72 -17.18
N GLY A 8 62.09 17.93 -16.73
CA GLY A 8 61.19 17.18 -17.61
C GLY A 8 61.14 15.66 -17.41
N ALA A 9 60.01 15.17 -16.87
CA ALA A 9 59.18 14.13 -17.48
C ALA A 9 57.95 13.82 -16.59
N ALA A 10 56.77 14.24 -17.09
CA ALA A 10 55.39 13.79 -16.87
C ALA A 10 54.95 13.03 -15.59
N PRO A 11 53.81 13.42 -15.00
CA PRO A 11 52.87 12.48 -14.39
C PRO A 11 51.64 12.31 -15.30
N GLU A 12 51.80 11.74 -16.49
CA GLU A 12 50.66 11.25 -17.28
C GLU A 12 50.42 9.78 -16.97
N SER A 13 49.98 9.50 -15.74
CA SER A 13 49.46 8.17 -15.35
C SER A 13 48.39 8.23 -14.25
N ALA A 14 48.09 9.41 -13.71
CA ALA A 14 47.09 9.58 -12.66
C ALA A 14 45.67 9.91 -13.17
N ALA A 15 45.47 10.15 -14.48
CA ALA A 15 44.17 10.54 -15.03
C ALA A 15 43.19 9.38 -15.27
N ARG A 16 43.70 8.16 -15.54
CA ARG A 16 42.88 6.96 -15.80
C ARG A 16 42.09 6.41 -14.59
N PRO A 17 42.58 6.45 -13.32
CA PRO A 17 41.78 5.96 -12.19
C PRO A 17 40.57 6.85 -11.86
N VAL A 18 40.64 8.16 -12.10
CA VAL A 18 39.57 9.10 -11.73
C VAL A 18 38.33 8.96 -12.62
N VAL A 19 38.52 8.75 -13.94
CA VAL A 19 37.40 8.61 -14.89
C VAL A 19 36.60 7.34 -14.59
N THR A 20 37.29 6.21 -14.39
CA THR A 20 36.66 4.92 -14.07
C THR A 20 35.89 4.99 -12.74
N GLN A 21 36.45 5.62 -11.71
CA GLN A 21 35.77 5.84 -10.42
C GLN A 21 34.53 6.74 -10.54
N HIS A 22 34.57 7.74 -11.43
CA HIS A 22 33.43 8.61 -11.68
C HIS A 22 32.30 7.85 -12.41
N GLU A 23 32.64 7.07 -13.43
CA GLU A 23 31.67 6.23 -14.15
C GLU A 23 31.02 5.17 -13.23
N ASP A 24 31.80 4.51 -12.37
CA ASP A 24 31.27 3.57 -11.38
C ASP A 24 30.28 4.24 -10.41
N SER A 25 30.59 5.47 -9.99
CA SER A 25 29.73 6.25 -9.12
C SER A 25 28.42 6.65 -9.82
N LEU A 26 28.49 7.04 -11.09
CA LEU A 26 27.34 7.36 -11.92
C LEU A 26 26.45 6.13 -12.14
N VAL A 27 27.03 4.97 -12.50
CA VAL A 27 26.31 3.70 -12.65
C VAL A 27 25.60 3.33 -11.34
N ARG A 28 26.25 3.47 -10.19
CA ARG A 28 25.64 3.21 -8.88
C ARG A 28 24.47 4.16 -8.59
N SER A 29 24.60 5.44 -8.93
CA SER A 29 23.52 6.42 -8.76
C SER A 29 22.34 6.18 -9.70
N LEU A 30 22.60 5.77 -10.94
CA LEU A 30 21.56 5.45 -11.92
C LEU A 30 20.82 4.18 -11.53
N ARG A 31 21.53 3.20 -10.97
CA ARG A 31 20.94 1.99 -10.42
C ARG A 31 19.99 2.27 -9.27
N SER A 32 20.39 3.11 -8.30
CA SER A 32 19.50 3.48 -7.19
C SER A 32 18.26 4.23 -7.68
N ARG A 33 18.42 5.12 -8.66
CA ARG A 33 17.31 5.85 -9.28
C ARG A 33 16.35 4.92 -10.03
N ALA A 34 16.88 3.93 -10.76
CA ALA A 34 16.08 2.94 -11.47
C ALA A 34 15.28 2.06 -10.48
N LEU A 35 15.91 1.57 -9.41
CA LEU A 35 15.23 0.83 -8.35
C LEU A 35 14.14 1.66 -7.65
N GLY A 36 14.37 2.95 -7.42
CA GLY A 36 13.36 3.86 -6.90
C GLY A 36 12.20 4.12 -7.86
N ALA A 37 12.42 4.06 -9.18
CA ALA A 37 11.33 4.11 -10.16
C ALA A 37 10.52 2.81 -10.17
N MET A 38 11.18 1.66 -10.03
CA MET A 38 10.53 0.35 -9.93
C MET A 38 9.62 0.28 -8.69
N SER A 39 10.10 0.69 -7.51
CA SER A 39 9.30 0.68 -6.28
C SER A 39 8.04 1.54 -6.42
N ARG A 40 8.17 2.74 -6.97
CA ARG A 40 7.01 3.62 -7.22
C ARG A 40 6.04 3.05 -8.24
N ALA A 41 6.52 2.34 -9.26
CA ALA A 41 5.67 1.65 -10.23
C ALA A 41 4.86 0.53 -9.57
N ILE A 42 5.50 -0.25 -8.69
CA ILE A 42 4.83 -1.31 -7.90
C ILE A 42 3.77 -0.69 -6.98
N GLU A 43 4.12 0.35 -6.23
CA GLU A 43 3.18 1.08 -5.36
C GLU A 43 2.00 1.68 -6.12
N ALA A 44 2.23 2.11 -7.36
CA ALA A 44 1.19 2.64 -8.24
C ALA A 44 0.26 1.56 -8.83
N GLY A 45 0.58 0.27 -8.69
CA GLY A 45 -0.19 -0.83 -9.26
C GLY A 45 0.19 -1.18 -10.71
N ALA A 46 1.45 -0.97 -11.10
CA ALA A 46 1.94 -1.41 -12.40
C ALA A 46 1.78 -2.92 -12.55
N THR A 47 1.32 -3.36 -13.72
CA THR A 47 1.14 -4.78 -14.01
C THR A 47 2.49 -5.49 -14.15
N PRO A 48 2.56 -6.82 -13.92
CA PRO A 48 3.77 -7.59 -14.12
C PRO A 48 4.35 -7.46 -15.55
N ALA A 49 3.48 -7.29 -16.55
CA ALA A 49 3.91 -7.09 -17.94
C ALA A 49 4.56 -5.72 -18.19
N GLU A 50 4.14 -4.67 -17.46
CA GLU A 50 4.74 -3.34 -17.55
C GLU A 50 6.08 -3.29 -16.80
N LEU A 51 6.17 -3.96 -15.64
CA LEU A 51 7.41 -4.08 -14.87
C LEU A 51 8.48 -4.88 -15.63
N ALA A 52 8.09 -5.98 -16.28
CA ALA A 52 8.99 -6.87 -17.02
C ALA A 52 9.78 -6.16 -18.15
N LYS A 53 9.20 -5.10 -18.74
CA LYS A 53 9.88 -4.28 -19.76
C LYS A 53 11.10 -3.58 -19.17
N GLY A 54 10.94 -2.96 -17.99
CA GLY A 54 12.05 -2.32 -17.26
C GLY A 54 13.06 -3.34 -16.73
N ASP A 55 12.59 -4.50 -16.24
CA ASP A 55 13.46 -5.58 -15.74
C ASP A 55 14.40 -6.15 -16.81
N THR A 56 13.91 -6.29 -18.04
CA THR A 56 14.71 -6.80 -19.17
C THR A 56 15.86 -5.85 -19.48
N VAL A 57 15.58 -4.55 -19.50
CA VAL A 57 16.55 -3.48 -19.76
C VAL A 57 17.53 -3.35 -18.59
N PHE A 58 17.06 -3.47 -17.34
CA PHE A 58 17.90 -3.44 -16.16
C PHE A 58 18.89 -4.62 -16.10
N LYS A 59 18.44 -5.85 -16.42
CA LYS A 59 19.32 -7.03 -16.54
C LYS A 59 20.36 -6.87 -17.65
N GLY A 60 19.97 -6.25 -18.77
CA GLY A 60 20.90 -5.87 -19.83
C GLY A 60 21.96 -4.89 -19.32
N ALA A 61 21.56 -3.89 -18.54
CA ALA A 61 22.48 -2.94 -17.92
C ALA A 61 23.49 -3.59 -16.97
N GLU A 62 23.03 -4.53 -16.13
CA GLU A 62 23.91 -5.27 -15.22
C GLU A 62 24.94 -6.12 -15.98
N SER A 63 24.52 -6.75 -17.07
CA SER A 63 25.43 -7.50 -17.95
C SER A 63 26.48 -6.58 -18.59
N LEU A 64 26.12 -5.35 -18.95
CA LEU A 64 27.05 -4.36 -19.50
C LEU A 64 28.02 -3.84 -18.44
N THR A 65 27.58 -3.66 -17.20
CA THR A 65 28.46 -3.36 -16.07
C THR A 65 29.47 -4.48 -15.83
N ALA A 66 29.04 -5.74 -15.88
CA ALA A 66 29.94 -6.89 -15.75
C ALA A 66 30.97 -7.00 -16.89
N GLN A 67 30.65 -6.46 -18.08
CA GLN A 67 31.54 -6.41 -19.25
C GLN A 67 32.41 -5.14 -19.29
N ASN A 68 32.43 -4.34 -18.22
CA ASN A 68 33.16 -3.06 -18.12
C ASN A 68 32.70 -2.00 -19.15
N ARG A 69 31.45 -2.09 -19.62
CA ARG A 69 30.81 -1.17 -20.59
C ARG A 69 29.94 -0.16 -19.87
N GLY A 70 30.56 0.67 -19.02
CA GLY A 70 29.88 1.61 -18.13
C GLY A 70 28.96 2.59 -18.86
N SER A 71 29.40 3.14 -19.99
CA SER A 71 28.63 4.11 -20.77
C SER A 71 27.31 3.55 -21.30
N GLU A 72 27.30 2.30 -21.74
CA GLU A 72 26.09 1.62 -22.23
C GLU A 72 25.20 1.13 -21.11
N ALA A 73 25.80 0.69 -19.99
CA ALA A 73 25.07 0.39 -18.76
C ALA A 73 24.31 1.63 -18.25
N MET A 74 24.92 2.82 -18.32
CA MET A 74 24.25 4.08 -17.95
C MET A 74 23.02 4.38 -18.81
N VAL A 75 23.11 4.21 -20.14
CA VAL A 75 21.97 4.38 -21.05
C VAL A 75 20.86 3.39 -20.71
N GLN A 76 21.20 2.11 -20.51
CA GLN A 76 20.23 1.07 -20.18
C GLN A 76 19.57 1.30 -18.81
N LEU A 77 20.32 1.74 -17.79
CA LEU A 77 19.76 2.10 -16.48
C LEU A 77 18.79 3.29 -16.59
N ALA A 78 19.13 4.30 -17.39
CA ALA A 78 18.24 5.43 -17.65
C ALA A 78 16.96 5.00 -18.39
N THR A 79 17.08 4.11 -19.38
CA THR A 79 15.94 3.53 -20.10
C THR A 79 15.05 2.70 -19.17
N ALA A 80 15.64 1.87 -18.30
CA ALA A 80 14.89 1.07 -17.33
C ALA A 80 14.11 1.97 -16.36
N ALA A 81 14.75 3.03 -15.86
CA ALA A 81 14.09 4.02 -15.00
C ALA A 81 12.91 4.71 -15.70
N SER A 82 13.05 5.05 -16.98
CA SER A 82 11.96 5.65 -17.77
C SER A 82 10.80 4.69 -17.99
N LEU A 83 11.08 3.41 -18.31
CA LEU A 83 10.04 2.39 -18.50
C LEU A 83 9.22 2.16 -17.22
N TRP A 84 9.86 2.13 -16.05
CA TRP A 84 9.13 2.03 -14.79
C TRP A 84 8.37 3.33 -14.44
N ALA A 85 8.91 4.51 -14.77
CA ALA A 85 8.18 5.77 -14.60
C ALA A 85 6.93 5.86 -15.51
N GLU A 86 6.99 5.32 -16.73
CA GLU A 86 5.84 5.19 -17.61
C GLU A 86 4.82 4.20 -17.06
N ALA A 87 5.27 3.05 -16.54
CA ALA A 87 4.41 2.07 -15.87
C ALA A 87 3.69 2.68 -14.65
N GLU A 88 4.40 3.46 -13.83
CA GLU A 88 3.83 4.22 -12.70
C GLU A 88 2.71 5.16 -13.17
N ARG A 89 2.95 5.93 -14.25
CA ARG A 89 1.97 6.87 -14.81
C ARG A 89 0.76 6.15 -15.40
N ALA A 90 0.97 5.04 -16.09
CA ALA A 90 -0.09 4.22 -16.66
C ALA A 90 -0.96 3.62 -15.54
N ALA A 91 -0.34 3.10 -14.49
CA ALA A 91 -1.03 2.51 -13.34
C ALA A 91 -1.85 3.56 -12.56
N ARG A 92 -1.27 4.74 -12.28
CA ARG A 92 -2.00 5.85 -11.67
C ARG A 92 -3.17 6.33 -12.52
N SER A 93 -3.00 6.36 -13.83
CA SER A 93 -4.07 6.73 -14.77
C SER A 93 -5.19 5.69 -14.76
N ARG A 94 -4.86 4.39 -14.73
CA ARG A 94 -5.84 3.31 -14.59
C ARG A 94 -6.60 3.41 -13.28
N ALA A 95 -5.92 3.60 -12.16
CA ALA A 95 -6.57 3.81 -10.85
C ALA A 95 -7.55 4.99 -10.85
N LYS A 96 -7.27 6.05 -11.61
CA LYS A 96 -8.18 7.21 -11.81
C LYS A 96 -9.37 6.92 -12.74
N VAL A 97 -9.21 6.02 -13.70
CA VAL A 97 -10.27 5.63 -14.65
C VAL A 97 -11.20 4.58 -14.03
N ASP A 98 -10.66 3.61 -13.30
CA ASP A 98 -11.41 2.58 -12.57
C ASP A 98 -12.25 3.17 -11.43
N THR A 99 -11.83 4.29 -10.84
CA THR A 99 -12.65 5.03 -9.85
C THR A 99 -13.85 5.76 -10.46
N VAL A 100 -13.93 5.90 -11.79
CA VAL A 100 -15.02 6.62 -12.49
C VAL A 100 -16.04 5.67 -13.14
N LYS A 101 -15.79 4.36 -13.23
CA LYS A 101 -16.69 3.45 -13.98
C LYS A 101 -16.90 2.10 -13.28
N PRO A 102 -18.03 1.88 -12.59
CA PRO A 102 -18.43 0.53 -12.21
C PRO A 102 -19.10 -0.14 -13.42
N ARG A 103 -18.55 -1.26 -13.91
CA ARG A 103 -19.33 -2.24 -14.67
C ARG A 103 -18.87 -3.68 -14.37
N PRO A 104 -19.76 -4.55 -13.84
CA PRO A 104 -19.52 -5.98 -13.69
C PRO A 104 -19.61 -6.75 -15.02
N VAL A 105 -18.73 -7.71 -15.28
CA VAL A 105 -18.99 -8.88 -16.14
C VAL A 105 -18.26 -10.12 -15.64
N GLU A 106 -19.04 -11.20 -15.43
CA GLU A 106 -18.65 -12.59 -15.18
C GLU A 106 -17.93 -13.22 -16.38
N GLN A 107 -16.86 -14.00 -16.12
CA GLN A 107 -16.42 -15.11 -16.99
C GLN A 107 -15.74 -16.21 -16.12
N PRO A 108 -16.00 -17.53 -16.35
CA PRO A 108 -15.48 -18.60 -15.48
C PRO A 108 -13.99 -18.91 -15.74
N ALA A 109 -13.20 -19.10 -14.68
CA ALA A 109 -11.73 -19.24 -14.73
C ALA A 109 -11.22 -20.68 -14.51
N PRO A 110 -10.10 -21.09 -15.15
CA PRO A 110 -9.29 -22.26 -14.76
C PRO A 110 -8.60 -22.04 -13.40
N PRO A 111 -8.10 -23.09 -12.70
CA PRO A 111 -7.76 -23.01 -11.28
C PRO A 111 -6.47 -22.22 -11.05
N THR A 112 -6.56 -21.16 -10.24
CA THR A 112 -5.47 -20.24 -9.91
C THR A 112 -4.70 -20.72 -8.66
N PRO A 113 -3.35 -20.64 -8.63
CA PRO A 113 -2.56 -20.70 -7.38
C PRO A 113 -2.96 -19.56 -6.41
N PRO A 114 -2.71 -19.68 -5.10
CA PRO A 114 -3.26 -18.76 -4.10
C PRO A 114 -2.70 -17.35 -4.27
N VAL A 115 -3.55 -16.44 -4.74
CA VAL A 115 -3.38 -14.99 -4.73
C VAL A 115 -3.16 -14.55 -3.27
N PRO A 116 -2.26 -13.59 -2.96
CA PRO A 116 -2.28 -12.92 -1.66
C PRO A 116 -3.70 -12.35 -1.49
N LYS A 117 -4.52 -13.00 -0.65
CA LYS A 117 -5.90 -12.58 -0.42
C LYS A 117 -5.84 -11.11 -0.03
N ASP A 118 -6.43 -10.25 -0.85
CA ASP A 118 -6.72 -8.91 -0.43
C ASP A 118 -7.47 -9.03 0.90
N PRO A 119 -6.92 -8.53 2.00
CA PRO A 119 -7.53 -8.66 3.31
C PRO A 119 -8.71 -7.71 3.47
N ARG A 120 -8.93 -6.75 2.56
CA ARG A 120 -10.09 -5.85 2.58
C ARG A 120 -11.43 -6.57 2.67
N PRO A 121 -11.76 -7.58 1.84
CA PRO A 121 -12.99 -8.36 2.01
C PRO A 121 -13.08 -9.08 3.36
N ASP A 122 -11.96 -9.57 3.89
CA ASP A 122 -11.97 -10.25 5.20
C ASP A 122 -12.13 -9.24 6.35
N ILE A 123 -11.50 -8.06 6.27
CA ILE A 123 -11.66 -6.95 7.20
C ILE A 123 -13.09 -6.37 7.12
N GLN A 124 -13.63 -6.20 5.91
CA GLN A 124 -15.01 -5.76 5.70
C GLN A 124 -15.98 -6.75 6.33
N ARG A 125 -15.75 -8.07 6.21
CA ARG A 125 -16.56 -9.07 6.93
C ARG A 125 -16.51 -8.89 8.44
N VAL A 126 -15.33 -8.64 9.02
CA VAL A 126 -15.22 -8.39 10.46
C VAL A 126 -15.98 -7.12 10.87
N ILE A 127 -15.93 -6.06 10.05
CA ILE A 127 -16.71 -4.84 10.27
C ILE A 127 -18.22 -5.07 10.09
N ASP A 128 -18.63 -5.89 9.13
CA ASP A 128 -20.03 -6.28 8.92
C ASP A 128 -20.56 -7.13 10.08
N ASP A 129 -19.74 -8.04 10.62
CA ASP A 129 -20.06 -8.84 11.79
C ASP A 129 -20.18 -7.95 13.03
N TYR A 130 -19.31 -6.96 13.20
CA TYR A 130 -19.43 -5.94 14.23
C TYR A 130 -20.68 -5.07 14.06
N ALA A 131 -21.00 -4.65 12.84
CA ALA A 131 -22.24 -3.92 12.53
C ALA A 131 -23.47 -4.74 12.92
N ARG A 132 -23.49 -6.02 12.55
CA ARG A 132 -24.58 -6.94 12.90
C ARG A 132 -24.69 -7.14 14.41
N ALA A 133 -23.56 -7.23 15.12
CA ALA A 133 -23.55 -7.27 16.58
C ALA A 133 -24.19 -6.00 17.17
N LEU A 134 -23.90 -4.81 16.63
CA LEU A 134 -24.58 -3.57 17.03
C LEU A 134 -26.09 -3.64 16.75
N GLU A 135 -26.53 -4.18 15.62
CA GLU A 135 -27.96 -4.31 15.28
C GLU A 135 -28.72 -5.23 16.26
N THR A 136 -28.05 -6.23 16.85
CA THR A 136 -28.67 -7.08 17.88
C THR A 136 -29.04 -6.29 19.13
N ARG A 137 -28.43 -5.12 19.36
CA ARG A 137 -28.56 -4.29 20.57
C ARG A 137 -28.19 -5.06 21.83
N ASP A 138 -27.31 -6.04 21.69
CA ASP A 138 -26.82 -6.88 22.77
C ASP A 138 -25.33 -6.58 23.01
N VAL A 139 -25.01 -6.11 24.22
CA VAL A 139 -23.64 -5.77 24.61
C VAL A 139 -22.75 -7.01 24.65
N ASP A 140 -23.29 -8.21 24.91
CA ASP A 140 -22.52 -9.45 24.89
C ASP A 140 -22.10 -9.84 23.47
N GLN A 141 -22.96 -9.61 22.48
CA GLN A 141 -22.63 -9.80 21.06
C GLN A 141 -21.57 -8.79 20.61
N VAL A 142 -21.68 -7.53 21.04
CA VAL A 142 -20.67 -6.50 20.76
C VAL A 142 -19.34 -6.86 21.40
N ARG A 143 -19.34 -7.38 22.63
CA ARG A 143 -18.13 -7.85 23.32
C ARG A 143 -17.50 -9.05 22.61
N HIS A 144 -18.32 -9.94 22.04
CA HIS A 144 -17.81 -11.07 21.26
C HIS A 144 -17.12 -10.60 19.96
N ALA A 145 -17.68 -9.61 19.27
CA ALA A 145 -17.10 -9.04 18.06
C ALA A 145 -15.92 -8.09 18.35
N TYR A 146 -15.91 -7.44 19.53
CA TYR A 146 -14.88 -6.51 19.97
C TYR A 146 -14.43 -6.81 21.42
N PRO A 147 -13.49 -7.76 21.59
CA PRO A 147 -13.01 -8.15 22.91
C PRO A 147 -12.25 -7.04 23.65
N GLY A 148 -11.76 -6.03 22.92
CA GLY A 148 -11.06 -4.86 23.47
C GLY A 148 -11.97 -3.80 24.10
N LEU A 149 -13.29 -4.06 24.15
CA LEU A 149 -14.28 -3.13 24.68
C LEU A 149 -14.07 -2.89 26.19
N THR A 150 -13.78 -1.63 26.55
CA THR A 150 -13.61 -1.25 27.97
C THR A 150 -14.95 -1.24 28.72
N THR A 151 -14.93 -1.38 30.05
CA THR A 151 -16.14 -1.33 30.90
C THR A 151 -16.93 -0.02 30.74
N ALA A 152 -16.22 1.10 30.58
CA ALA A 152 -16.86 2.39 30.33
C ALA A 152 -17.60 2.43 28.98
N GLN A 153 -17.00 1.84 27.93
CA GLN A 153 -17.66 1.72 26.63
C GLN A 153 -18.83 0.74 26.67
N GLN A 154 -18.73 -0.38 27.41
CA GLN A 154 -19.86 -1.29 27.63
C GLN A 154 -21.07 -0.58 28.23
N GLN A 155 -20.86 0.24 29.26
CA GLN A 155 -21.94 0.99 29.90
C GLN A 155 -22.54 2.04 28.96
N SER A 156 -21.72 2.71 28.15
CA SER A 156 -22.16 3.64 27.11
C SER A 156 -23.03 2.94 26.06
N TRP A 157 -22.61 1.77 25.59
CA TRP A 157 -23.40 0.94 24.66
C TRP A 157 -24.72 0.49 25.25
N LYS A 158 -24.73 0.10 26.53
CA LYS A 158 -25.97 -0.29 27.23
C LYS A 158 -26.99 0.85 27.26
N GLY A 159 -26.56 2.05 27.67
CA GLY A 159 -27.43 3.23 27.68
C GLY A 159 -27.89 3.64 26.27
N PHE A 160 -27.01 3.52 25.27
CA PHE A 160 -27.37 3.74 23.88
C PHE A 160 -28.45 2.73 23.42
N PHE A 161 -28.26 1.43 23.65
CA PHE A 161 -29.22 0.39 23.26
C PHE A 161 -30.58 0.50 23.95
N GLU A 162 -30.61 0.95 25.21
CA GLU A 162 -31.87 1.24 25.90
C GLU A 162 -32.63 2.39 25.21
N SER A 163 -31.91 3.40 24.72
CA SER A 163 -32.46 4.60 24.07
C SER A 163 -32.73 4.47 22.56
N VAL A 164 -32.37 3.35 21.92
CA VAL A 164 -32.59 3.13 20.47
C VAL A 164 -33.40 1.87 20.16
N ARG A 165 -34.16 1.93 19.08
CA ARG A 165 -34.92 0.82 18.48
C ARG A 165 -34.60 0.75 16.99
N ASN A 166 -34.79 -0.43 16.39
CA ASN A 166 -34.55 -0.65 14.95
C ASN A 166 -33.18 -0.14 14.47
N LEU A 167 -32.14 -0.33 15.28
CA LEU A 167 -30.78 0.10 14.95
C LEU A 167 -30.28 -0.66 13.73
N LYS A 168 -29.87 0.09 12.72
CA LYS A 168 -29.24 -0.35 11.48
C LYS A 168 -27.90 0.33 11.34
N ALA A 169 -26.85 -0.47 11.30
CA ALA A 169 -25.48 0.01 11.23
C ALA A 169 -24.94 -0.26 9.82
N GLY A 170 -25.03 0.73 8.94
CA GLY A 170 -24.43 0.65 7.61
C GLY A 170 -22.99 1.10 7.69
N LEU A 171 -22.06 0.17 7.91
CA LEU A 171 -20.63 0.45 8.01
C LEU A 171 -19.89 0.04 6.73
N THR A 172 -18.95 0.86 6.30
CA THR A 172 -18.18 0.61 5.08
C THR A 172 -16.72 1.00 5.31
N VAL A 173 -15.82 0.08 4.98
CA VAL A 173 -14.39 0.32 5.03
C VAL A 173 -14.00 1.16 3.81
N THR A 174 -13.56 2.39 4.05
CA THR A 174 -13.17 3.33 2.99
C THR A 174 -11.68 3.29 2.68
N ALA A 175 -10.86 3.02 3.70
CA ALA A 175 -9.43 2.85 3.54
C ALA A 175 -8.91 1.76 4.46
N VAL A 176 -7.88 1.04 4.02
CA VAL A 176 -7.13 0.11 4.85
C VAL A 176 -5.64 0.36 4.63
N SER A 177 -4.92 0.63 5.71
CA SER A 177 -3.46 0.71 5.77
C SER A 177 -2.92 -0.53 6.48
N PHE A 178 -1.88 -1.13 5.89
CA PHE A 178 -1.18 -2.26 6.48
C PHE A 178 0.06 -1.80 7.22
N VAL A 179 0.19 -2.22 8.47
CA VAL A 179 1.37 -1.96 9.30
C VAL A 179 1.85 -3.28 9.88
N GLY A 180 2.60 -4.04 9.08
CA GLY A 180 3.14 -5.35 9.47
C GLY A 180 2.04 -6.41 9.63
N VAL A 181 1.82 -6.88 10.86
CA VAL A 181 0.80 -7.88 11.22
C VAL A 181 -0.53 -7.27 11.67
N ASN A 182 -0.60 -5.93 11.70
CA ASN A 182 -1.82 -5.19 12.02
C ASN A 182 -2.33 -4.47 10.77
N ALA A 183 -3.64 -4.36 10.67
CA ALA A 183 -4.31 -3.53 9.69
C ALA A 183 -5.04 -2.39 10.41
N GLU A 184 -4.94 -1.21 9.84
CA GLU A 184 -5.70 -0.05 10.25
C GLU A 184 -6.75 0.22 9.19
N ALA A 185 -8.02 0.19 9.57
CA ALA A 185 -9.14 0.43 8.68
C ALA A 185 -9.83 1.74 9.07
N ILE A 186 -10.07 2.60 8.09
CA ILE A 186 -10.97 3.75 8.24
C ILE A 186 -12.36 3.27 7.87
N VAL A 187 -13.26 3.29 8.84
CA VAL A 187 -14.65 2.90 8.67
C VAL A 187 -15.51 4.14 8.71
N THR A 188 -16.34 4.30 7.69
CA THR A 188 -17.36 5.34 7.63
C THR A 188 -18.71 4.68 7.46
N GLY A 189 -19.75 5.25 8.03
CA GLY A 189 -21.06 4.66 7.95
C GLY A 189 -22.16 5.60 8.43
N VAL A 190 -23.37 5.07 8.41
CA VAL A 190 -24.53 5.73 9.00
C VAL A 190 -25.23 4.73 9.90
N ASN A 191 -25.38 5.13 11.17
CA ASN A 191 -26.25 4.44 12.12
C ASN A 191 -27.64 5.07 11.99
N ALA A 192 -28.57 4.31 11.43
CA ALA A 192 -29.97 4.67 11.39
C ALA A 192 -30.70 3.96 12.53
N TYR A 193 -31.42 4.68 13.37
CA TYR A 193 -32.17 4.08 14.47
C TYR A 193 -33.38 4.93 14.81
N ASP A 194 -34.39 4.32 15.42
CA ASP A 194 -35.52 5.03 16.00
C ASP A 194 -35.19 5.36 17.45
N ASN A 195 -35.23 6.64 17.80
CA ASN A 195 -35.01 7.06 19.18
C ASN A 195 -36.20 6.58 20.03
N ALA A 196 -35.93 5.72 21.01
CA ALA A 196 -36.96 5.09 21.85
C ALA A 196 -37.74 6.12 22.69
N SER A 197 -37.12 7.26 23.01
CA SER A 197 -37.73 8.32 23.82
C SER A 197 -38.62 9.25 22.99
N THR A 198 -38.27 9.51 21.72
CA THR A 198 -39.00 10.47 20.87
C THR A 198 -39.80 9.81 19.73
N GLY A 199 -39.57 8.51 19.48
CA GLY A 199 -40.17 7.74 18.38
C GLY A 199 -39.70 8.15 16.98
N ARG A 200 -38.70 9.04 16.88
CA ARG A 200 -38.23 9.58 15.60
C ARG A 200 -37.08 8.77 15.04
N ALA A 201 -37.12 8.55 13.73
CA ALA A 201 -35.98 8.02 12.99
C ALA A 201 -34.85 9.05 12.98
N GLU A 202 -33.68 8.63 13.44
CA GLU A 202 -32.46 9.41 13.49
C GLU A 202 -31.38 8.71 12.66
N ARG A 203 -30.57 9.49 11.97
CA ARG A 203 -29.45 9.00 11.16
C ARG A 203 -28.20 9.72 11.60
N ARG A 204 -27.28 8.98 12.21
CA ARG A 204 -26.00 9.52 12.67
C ARG A 204 -24.88 9.03 11.77
N PRO A 205 -24.21 9.92 11.00
CA PRO A 205 -22.98 9.54 10.34
C PRO A 205 -21.94 9.20 11.41
N VAL A 206 -21.21 8.12 11.19
CA VAL A 206 -20.15 7.67 12.07
C VAL A 206 -18.89 7.45 11.25
N THR A 207 -17.79 7.95 11.77
CA THR A 207 -16.45 7.70 11.22
C THR A 207 -15.57 7.32 12.38
N PHE A 208 -14.92 6.17 12.28
CA PHE A 208 -14.00 5.70 13.30
C PHE A 208 -12.85 4.94 12.67
N ARG A 209 -11.76 4.85 13.41
CA ARG A 209 -10.56 4.11 13.01
C ARG A 209 -10.56 2.78 13.75
N ALA A 210 -10.59 1.69 13.01
CA ALA A 210 -10.48 0.35 13.57
C ALA A 210 -9.06 -0.17 13.38
N LEU A 211 -8.43 -0.59 14.46
CA LEU A 211 -7.24 -1.43 14.41
C LEU A 211 -7.69 -2.89 14.46
N LEU A 212 -7.15 -3.66 13.53
CA LEU A 212 -7.35 -5.09 13.42
C LEU A 212 -6.01 -5.78 13.49
N ALA A 213 -5.98 -6.94 14.14
CA ALA A 213 -4.84 -7.82 14.12
C ALA A 213 -5.22 -9.13 13.43
N VAL A 214 -4.28 -9.74 12.75
CA VAL A 214 -4.44 -11.13 12.27
C VAL A 214 -4.08 -12.09 13.42
N ASP A 215 -4.96 -13.04 13.72
CA ASP A 215 -4.69 -14.16 14.64
C ASP A 215 -4.79 -15.52 13.94
N SER A 216 -4.68 -16.62 14.70
CA SER A 216 -4.75 -18.00 14.21
C SER A 216 -6.07 -18.36 13.51
N THR A 217 -7.12 -17.56 13.74
CA THR A 217 -8.51 -17.78 13.30
C THR A 217 -8.93 -16.78 12.22
N GLY A 218 -8.20 -15.67 12.07
CA GLY A 218 -8.42 -14.68 11.03
C GLY A 218 -8.21 -13.25 11.49
N TRP A 219 -8.83 -12.30 10.80
CA TRP A 219 -8.84 -10.89 11.22
C TRP A 219 -9.75 -10.71 12.43
N ARG A 220 -9.27 -9.97 13.43
CA ARG A 220 -10.08 -9.59 14.61
C ARG A 220 -9.93 -8.11 14.91
N LEU A 221 -11.03 -7.51 15.38
CA LEU A 221 -11.02 -6.15 15.87
C LEU A 221 -10.27 -6.10 17.22
N THR A 222 -9.22 -5.28 17.29
CA THR A 222 -8.43 -5.11 18.51
C THR A 222 -8.73 -3.80 19.21
N THR A 223 -8.89 -2.72 18.44
CA THR A 223 -9.17 -1.38 18.98
C THR A 223 -10.06 -0.60 18.02
N ILE A 224 -11.00 0.18 18.56
CA ILE A 224 -11.72 1.23 17.84
C ILE A 224 -11.37 2.59 18.47
N GLN A 225 -11.06 3.58 17.63
CA GLN A 225 -10.78 4.97 18.01
C GLN A 225 -11.74 5.95 17.34
#